data_AF-A0A3C0W0T3-F1
#
_entry.id   AF-A0A3C0W0T3-F1
#
_cell.length_a   1.000
_cell.length_b   1.000
_cell.length_c   1.000
_cell.angle_alpha   90.00
_cell.angle_beta   90.00
_cell.angle_gamma   90.00
#
_symmetry.space_group_name_H-M   'P 1'
#
loop_
_entity.id
_entity.type
_entity.pdbx_description
1 polymer ?
#
loop_
_entity_poly.entity_id
_entity_poly.type
_entity_poly.pdbx_seq_one_letter_code
_entity_poly.pdbx_strand_id
1 'polypeptide(L)'
;QLLNLSYGTGYVYVIMEEKVNGLAQGGVVRIPDFDFPTGVMRGRFHPGDGQLYACGLFGWAGNKTRPGGFYRLKHTGKPVHVPVAINALKEGVSLTFTHELDPETAADPESYLVKRWSYKRTRNYGSRDYKADGSQGRDTAEVTGVKISNDKKSVLLQIADMKPIMQMQIEYKIDTADGEYLSHRIQNTIHAIGNNGPFAKK
;
A
#
# COMPACT_ATOMS: atom_id res chain seq x y z
N GLN A 1 7.42 10.20 -6.31
CA GLN A 1 6.32 9.42 -5.70
C GLN A 1 5.05 10.26 -5.66
N LEU A 2 3.89 9.66 -5.92
CA LEU A 2 2.58 10.30 -5.78
C LEU A 2 2.04 10.12 -4.35
N LEU A 3 1.40 11.17 -3.80
CA LEU A 3 0.77 11.16 -2.48
C LEU A 3 -0.75 11.33 -2.58
N ASN A 4 -1.49 10.63 -1.73
CA ASN A 4 -2.94 10.80 -1.55
C ASN A 4 -3.25 11.29 -0.14
N LEU A 5 -4.15 12.27 -0.03
CA LEU A 5 -4.61 12.85 1.23
C LEU A 5 -6.01 12.34 1.53
N SER A 6 -6.20 11.75 2.71
CA SER A 6 -7.49 11.23 3.13
C SER A 6 -8.26 12.23 3.95
N TYR A 7 -9.39 12.67 3.40
CA TYR A 7 -10.36 13.47 4.13
C TYR A 7 -10.97 12.68 5.31
N GLY A 8 -11.36 11.42 5.10
CA GLY A 8 -12.06 10.66 6.14
C GLY A 8 -11.19 10.33 7.36
N THR A 9 -9.89 10.11 7.16
CA THR A 9 -9.00 9.63 8.22
C THR A 9 -7.89 10.60 8.58
N GLY A 10 -7.68 11.68 7.84
CA GLY A 10 -6.53 12.57 8.01
C GLY A 10 -5.19 11.91 7.68
N TYR A 11 -5.20 10.75 7.02
CA TYR A 11 -3.98 10.01 6.67
C TYR A 11 -3.34 10.59 5.41
N VAL A 12 -2.03 10.40 5.30
CA VAL A 12 -1.27 10.59 4.07
C VAL A 12 -0.82 9.22 3.58
N TYR A 13 -1.07 8.95 2.31
CA TYR A 13 -0.71 7.70 1.67
C TYR A 13 0.35 7.94 0.59
N VAL A 14 1.31 7.04 0.51
CA VAL A 14 2.14 6.84 -0.68
C VAL A 14 1.36 5.96 -1.65
N ILE A 15 1.23 6.41 -2.91
CA ILE A 15 0.65 5.62 -4.00
C ILE A 15 1.78 4.93 -4.73
N MET A 16 1.74 3.61 -4.79
CA MET A 16 2.62 2.75 -5.59
C MET A 16 1.88 2.42 -6.89
N GLU A 17 2.34 2.99 -8.00
CA GLU A 17 1.69 2.83 -9.31
C GLU A 17 2.32 1.68 -10.10
N GLU A 18 1.47 0.90 -10.76
CA GLU A 18 1.85 -0.13 -11.69
C GLU A 18 1.07 0.03 -12.99
N LYS A 19 1.71 -0.22 -14.14
CA LYS A 19 1.04 -0.28 -15.43
C LYS A 19 1.33 -1.61 -16.11
N VAL A 20 0.29 -2.40 -16.36
CA VAL A 20 0.36 -3.69 -17.04
C VAL A 20 -0.49 -3.63 -18.31
N ASN A 21 0.13 -3.84 -19.48
CA ASN A 21 -0.57 -3.83 -20.77
C ASN A 21 -1.44 -2.57 -21.00
N GLY A 22 -0.97 -1.41 -20.56
CA GLY A 22 -1.71 -0.15 -20.66
C GLY A 22 -2.69 0.12 -19.51
N LEU A 23 -3.05 -0.88 -18.70
CA LEU A 23 -3.95 -0.75 -17.56
C LEU A 23 -3.20 -0.30 -16.31
N ALA A 24 -3.68 0.77 -15.67
CA ALA A 24 -3.16 1.24 -14.40
C ALA A 24 -3.73 0.40 -13.25
N GLN A 25 -2.86 -0.01 -12.34
CA GLN A 25 -3.18 -0.69 -11.08
C GLN A 25 -2.13 -0.31 -10.03
N GLY A 26 -2.16 -0.94 -8.86
CA GLY A 26 -1.16 -0.69 -7.82
C GLY A 26 -1.79 -0.65 -6.45
N GLY A 27 -1.13 0.04 -5.52
CA GLY A 27 -1.54 0.06 -4.13
C GLY A 27 -1.17 1.32 -3.37
N VAL A 28 -1.66 1.40 -2.14
CA VAL A 28 -1.41 2.52 -1.24
C VAL A 28 -0.95 2.01 0.11
N VAL A 29 0.00 2.72 0.71
CA VAL A 29 0.47 2.51 2.08
C VAL A 29 0.44 3.82 2.84
N ARG A 30 -0.01 3.79 4.09
CA ARG A 30 -0.05 4.98 4.94
C ARG A 30 1.37 5.33 5.38
N ILE A 31 1.75 6.61 5.30
CA ILE A 31 2.95 7.11 5.97
C ILE A 31 2.70 7.04 7.49
N PRO A 32 3.58 6.37 8.26
CA PRO A 32 3.36 6.11 9.68
C PRO A 32 3.49 7.38 10.55
N ASP A 33 3.28 7.20 11.86
CA ASP A 33 3.62 8.13 12.96
C ASP A 33 2.86 9.45 13.07
N PHE A 34 2.06 9.81 12.07
CA PHE A 34 1.22 10.99 12.19
C PHE A 34 -0.13 10.81 11.49
N ASP A 35 -1.06 11.67 11.90
CA ASP A 35 -2.33 11.93 11.26
C ASP A 35 -2.62 13.42 11.32
N PHE A 36 -3.27 13.95 10.28
CA PHE A 36 -3.92 15.23 10.43
C PHE A 36 -5.11 15.11 11.40
N PRO A 37 -5.33 16.11 12.27
CA PRO A 37 -6.41 16.08 13.25
C PRO A 37 -7.77 16.50 12.66
N THR A 38 -7.81 16.88 11.38
CA THR A 38 -9.01 17.15 10.57
C THR A 38 -8.93 16.40 9.24
N GLY A 39 -10.02 16.38 8.49
CA GLY A 39 -10.01 15.85 7.13
C GLY A 39 -9.25 16.76 6.19
N VAL A 40 -8.27 16.21 5.46
CA VAL A 40 -7.45 16.97 4.51
C VAL A 40 -7.77 16.51 3.09
N MET A 41 -8.17 17.45 2.23
CA MET A 41 -8.54 17.19 0.84
C MET A 41 -7.80 18.05 -0.18
N ARG A 42 -6.95 18.98 0.27
CA ARG A 42 -6.14 19.86 -0.58
C ARG A 42 -4.69 19.83 -0.15
N GLY A 43 -3.80 19.60 -1.11
CA GLY A 43 -2.35 19.65 -0.91
C GLY A 43 -1.65 20.28 -2.10
N ARG A 44 -0.61 21.05 -1.84
CA ARG A 44 0.29 21.63 -2.85
C ARG A 44 1.72 21.61 -2.34
N PHE A 45 2.63 21.15 -3.20
CA PHE A 45 4.05 21.36 -2.97
C PHE A 45 4.39 22.81 -3.29
N HIS A 46 5.06 23.48 -2.36
CA HIS A 46 5.47 24.86 -2.55
C HIS A 46 6.77 24.90 -3.39
N PRO A 47 6.83 25.72 -4.46
CA PRO A 47 7.92 25.65 -5.44
C PRO A 47 9.27 26.14 -4.91
N GLY A 48 9.29 26.97 -3.86
CA GLY A 48 10.52 27.54 -3.31
C GLY A 48 11.23 26.65 -2.29
N ASP A 49 10.49 25.88 -1.49
CA ASP A 49 11.05 25.06 -0.40
C ASP A 49 10.74 23.56 -0.52
N GLY A 50 9.96 23.16 -1.53
CA GLY A 50 9.62 21.77 -1.82
C GLY A 50 8.72 21.10 -0.77
N GLN A 51 8.18 21.83 0.21
CA GLN A 51 7.39 21.27 1.29
C GLN A 51 5.92 21.12 0.89
N LEU A 52 5.24 20.13 1.47
CA LEU A 52 3.81 19.92 1.22
C LEU A 52 2.99 20.79 2.17
N TYR A 53 2.24 21.74 1.63
CA TYR A 53 1.24 22.48 2.36
C TYR A 53 -0.14 21.89 2.10
N ALA A 54 -0.87 21.63 3.17
CA ALA A 54 -2.12 20.91 3.15
C ALA A 54 -3.21 21.66 3.94
N CYS A 55 -4.44 21.69 3.44
CA CYS A 55 -5.56 22.28 4.16
C CYS A 55 -6.80 21.40 4.12
N GLY A 56 -7.62 21.59 5.14
CA GLY A 56 -8.67 20.66 5.48
C GLY A 56 -9.71 21.26 6.41
N LEU A 57 -10.88 20.64 6.43
CA LEU A 57 -11.95 20.88 7.37
C LEU A 57 -12.66 19.58 7.71
N PHE A 58 -13.38 19.58 8.82
CA PHE A 58 -14.26 18.47 9.17
C PHE A 58 -15.68 18.75 8.67
N GLY A 59 -16.27 17.78 7.98
CA GLY A 59 -17.65 17.78 7.50
C GLY A 59 -18.26 16.38 7.58
N TRP A 60 -19.04 15.97 6.57
CA TRP A 60 -19.72 14.66 6.57
C TRP A 60 -18.72 13.48 6.61
N ALA A 61 -18.96 12.50 7.51
CA ALA A 61 -18.27 11.20 7.63
C ALA A 61 -16.72 11.22 7.68
N GLY A 62 -16.16 11.99 8.61
CA GLY A 62 -14.74 11.90 8.98
C GLY A 62 -14.53 11.39 10.41
N ASN A 63 -13.45 10.66 10.65
CA ASN A 63 -13.01 10.24 11.99
C ASN A 63 -12.12 11.31 12.66
N LYS A 64 -11.75 12.38 11.93
CA LYS A 64 -10.89 13.46 12.39
C LYS A 64 -11.71 14.74 12.49
N THR A 65 -12.05 15.14 13.72
CA THR A 65 -13.15 16.06 14.01
C THR A 65 -12.72 17.50 14.30
N ARG A 66 -11.43 17.85 14.24
CA ARG A 66 -11.04 19.26 14.37
C ARG A 66 -11.72 20.08 13.25
N PRO A 67 -12.28 21.27 13.53
CA PRO A 67 -13.07 22.03 12.56
C PRO A 67 -12.34 22.30 11.23
N GLY A 68 -11.02 22.52 11.30
CA GLY A 68 -10.16 22.57 10.14
C GLY A 68 -8.73 22.87 10.51
N GLY A 69 -7.91 23.05 9.48
CA GLY A 69 -6.51 23.38 9.67
C GLY A 69 -5.75 23.63 8.38
N PHE A 70 -4.65 24.35 8.55
CA PHE A 70 -3.60 24.52 7.57
C PHE A 70 -2.32 23.91 8.13
N TYR A 71 -1.72 23.01 7.38
CA TYR A 71 -0.60 22.19 7.81
C TYR A 71 0.54 22.29 6.81
N ARG A 72 1.75 22.11 7.34
CA ARG A 72 2.97 21.94 6.55
C ARG A 72 3.55 20.58 6.92
N LEU A 73 3.59 19.67 5.95
CA LEU A 73 4.29 18.39 6.06
C LEU A 73 5.70 18.57 5.49
N LYS A 74 6.69 18.38 6.36
CA LYS A 74 8.11 18.53 6.05
C LYS A 74 8.83 17.22 6.33
N HIS A 75 9.66 16.78 5.38
CA HIS A 75 10.58 15.68 5.61
C HIS A 75 11.64 16.07 6.65
N THR A 76 11.87 15.23 7.66
CA THR A 76 12.79 15.54 8.77
C THR A 76 14.25 15.23 8.45
N GLY A 77 14.52 14.58 7.32
CA GLY A 77 15.86 14.09 6.94
C GLY A 77 16.11 12.65 7.39
N LYS A 78 15.25 12.11 8.26
CA LYS A 78 15.29 10.68 8.63
C LYS A 78 14.71 9.83 7.49
N PRO A 79 15.13 8.55 7.34
CA PRO A 79 14.49 7.63 6.41
C PRO A 79 12.98 7.53 6.62
N VAL A 80 12.25 7.27 5.53
CA VAL A 80 10.83 6.93 5.58
C VAL A 80 10.70 5.50 5.09
N HIS A 81 10.48 4.59 6.04
CA HIS A 81 10.44 3.16 5.77
C HIS A 81 9.06 2.73 5.29
N VAL A 82 8.77 2.97 4.01
CA VAL A 82 7.56 2.48 3.34
C VAL A 82 7.92 1.92 1.97
N PRO A 83 7.14 0.96 1.43
CA PRO A 83 7.31 0.48 0.08
C PRO A 83 6.94 1.59 -0.91
N VAL A 84 7.65 1.61 -2.04
CA VAL A 84 7.54 2.61 -3.10
C VAL A 84 7.08 2.04 -4.43
N ALA A 85 7.14 0.72 -4.59
CA ALA A 85 6.55 0.02 -5.73
C ALA A 85 5.89 -1.30 -5.32
N ILE A 86 4.89 -1.70 -6.10
CA ILE A 86 4.20 -2.99 -6.03
C ILE A 86 4.05 -3.53 -7.45
N ASN A 87 4.29 -4.82 -7.65
CA ASN A 87 4.06 -5.47 -8.94
C ASN A 87 3.31 -6.78 -8.78
N ALA A 88 2.28 -6.97 -9.61
CA ALA A 88 1.54 -8.23 -9.67
C ALA A 88 2.18 -9.17 -10.71
N LEU A 89 2.75 -10.27 -10.23
CA LEU A 89 3.43 -11.28 -11.05
C LEU A 89 2.67 -12.60 -11.04
N LYS A 90 2.98 -13.49 -12.00
CA LYS A 90 2.38 -14.82 -12.05
C LYS A 90 2.68 -15.66 -10.79
N GLU A 91 3.88 -15.48 -10.22
CA GLU A 91 4.29 -16.21 -9.00
C GLU A 91 3.76 -15.57 -7.71
N GLY A 92 3.28 -14.33 -7.74
CA GLY A 92 3.00 -13.60 -6.51
C GLY A 92 2.93 -12.08 -6.65
N VAL A 93 3.14 -11.37 -5.54
CA VAL A 93 3.22 -9.91 -5.51
C VAL A 93 4.60 -9.50 -5.04
N SER A 94 5.28 -8.63 -5.77
CA SER A 94 6.52 -8.03 -5.27
C SER A 94 6.31 -6.66 -4.66
N LEU A 95 7.07 -6.36 -3.62
CA LEU A 95 7.15 -5.05 -2.97
C LEU A 95 8.60 -4.56 -3.05
N THR A 96 8.78 -3.28 -3.40
CA THR A 96 10.10 -2.62 -3.42
C THR A 96 10.14 -1.49 -2.41
N PHE A 97 11.22 -1.43 -1.65
CA PHE A 97 11.52 -0.48 -0.59
C PHE A 97 12.71 0.40 -1.00
N THR A 98 12.92 1.51 -0.29
CA THR A 98 14.05 2.42 -0.52
C THR A 98 15.31 2.02 0.25
N HIS A 99 15.15 1.13 1.24
CA HIS A 99 16.17 0.70 2.19
C HIS A 99 16.33 -0.83 2.12
N GLU A 100 17.46 -1.31 2.63
CA GLU A 100 17.71 -2.74 2.76
C GLU A 100 16.86 -3.32 3.89
N LEU A 101 16.31 -4.50 3.65
CA LEU A 101 15.55 -5.26 4.62
C LEU A 101 16.45 -6.23 5.36
N ASP A 102 16.10 -6.54 6.60
CA ASP A 102 16.68 -7.66 7.31
C ASP A 102 16.25 -8.97 6.61
N PRO A 103 17.19 -9.82 6.17
CA PRO A 103 16.84 -10.99 5.39
C PRO A 103 16.17 -12.10 6.20
N GLU A 104 16.32 -12.13 7.53
CA GLU A 104 15.71 -13.15 8.37
C GLU A 104 14.20 -12.93 8.44
N THR A 105 13.78 -11.73 8.84
CA THR A 105 12.36 -11.36 8.93
C THR A 105 11.71 -11.17 7.56
N ALA A 106 12.42 -10.61 6.58
CA ALA A 106 11.85 -10.38 5.26
C ALA A 106 11.71 -11.66 4.41
N ALA A 107 12.45 -12.73 4.71
CA ALA A 107 12.32 -14.02 4.02
C ALA A 107 11.27 -14.93 4.66
N ASP A 108 10.80 -14.60 5.86
CA ASP A 108 9.83 -15.40 6.60
C ASP A 108 8.40 -15.20 6.05
N PRO A 109 7.74 -16.24 5.51
CA PRO A 109 6.36 -16.13 5.04
C PRO A 109 5.37 -15.74 6.15
N GLU A 110 5.64 -16.09 7.41
CA GLU A 110 4.75 -15.77 8.54
C GLU A 110 4.75 -14.28 8.89
N SER A 111 5.76 -13.53 8.43
CA SER A 111 5.84 -12.08 8.52
C SER A 111 4.81 -11.35 7.64
N TYR A 112 4.06 -12.07 6.80
CA TYR A 112 3.11 -11.52 5.83
C TYR A 112 1.71 -12.13 5.95
N LEU A 113 0.69 -11.28 5.95
CA LEU A 113 -0.71 -11.67 5.86
C LEU A 113 -1.35 -11.05 4.63
N VAL A 114 -1.76 -11.89 3.68
CA VAL A 114 -2.44 -11.45 2.46
C VAL A 114 -3.91 -11.84 2.51
N LYS A 115 -4.78 -10.84 2.40
CA LYS A 115 -6.22 -11.02 2.23
C LYS A 115 -6.68 -10.45 0.91
N ARG A 116 -7.69 -11.05 0.31
CA ARG A 116 -8.24 -10.56 -0.98
C ARG A 116 -9.74 -10.77 -1.08
N TRP A 117 -10.42 -9.91 -1.82
CA TRP A 117 -11.86 -9.96 -2.02
C TRP A 117 -12.30 -9.11 -3.21
N SER A 118 -13.52 -9.37 -3.66
CA SER A 118 -14.21 -8.63 -4.70
C SER A 118 -15.47 -7.97 -4.16
N TYR A 119 -16.02 -7.05 -4.95
CA TYR A 119 -17.29 -6.39 -4.69
C TYR A 119 -18.33 -6.83 -5.72
N LYS A 120 -19.59 -6.90 -5.30
CA LYS A 120 -20.72 -7.01 -6.22
C LYS A 120 -21.26 -5.62 -6.54
N ARG A 121 -21.25 -5.26 -7.83
CA ARG A 121 -21.88 -4.04 -8.32
C ARG A 121 -23.39 -4.27 -8.37
N THR A 122 -24.12 -3.55 -7.53
CA THR A 122 -25.59 -3.62 -7.45
C THR A 122 -26.16 -2.21 -7.33
N ARG A 123 -27.49 -2.07 -7.37
CA ARG A 123 -28.17 -0.80 -7.10
C ARG A 123 -28.11 -0.36 -5.63
N ASN A 124 -27.73 -1.26 -4.72
CA ASN A 124 -27.73 -0.99 -3.29
C ASN A 124 -26.54 -0.11 -2.91
N TYR A 125 -26.69 0.68 -1.85
CA TYR A 125 -25.59 1.45 -1.29
C TYR A 125 -24.55 0.52 -0.66
N GLY A 126 -23.32 0.59 -1.17
CA GLY A 126 -22.21 -0.25 -0.73
C GLY A 126 -22.24 -1.67 -1.30
N SER A 127 -21.24 -2.46 -0.91
CA SER A 127 -21.15 -3.88 -1.25
C SER A 127 -20.59 -4.65 -0.06
N ARG A 128 -21.01 -5.89 0.12
CA ARG A 128 -20.30 -6.81 1.01
C ARG A 128 -18.99 -7.22 0.32
N ASP A 129 -18.07 -7.74 1.11
CA ASP A 129 -16.88 -8.39 0.56
C ASP A 129 -17.27 -9.79 0.08
N TYR A 130 -16.74 -10.20 -1.07
CA TYR A 130 -16.95 -11.52 -1.64
C TYR A 130 -15.62 -12.21 -1.93
N LYS A 131 -15.55 -13.49 -1.58
CA LYS A 131 -14.44 -14.39 -1.89
C LYS A 131 -14.36 -14.66 -3.40
N ALA A 132 -13.27 -15.27 -3.85
CA ALA A 132 -13.08 -15.67 -5.23
C ALA A 132 -14.13 -16.68 -5.73
N ASP A 133 -14.71 -17.49 -4.82
CA ASP A 133 -15.79 -18.43 -5.13
C ASP A 133 -17.20 -17.77 -5.19
N GLY A 134 -17.28 -16.46 -4.92
CA GLY A 134 -18.53 -15.68 -4.95
C GLY A 134 -19.36 -15.71 -3.66
N SER A 135 -18.94 -16.48 -2.65
CA SER A 135 -19.50 -16.46 -1.30
C SER A 135 -19.11 -15.19 -0.55
N GLN A 136 -19.89 -14.82 0.46
CA GLN A 136 -19.62 -13.60 1.23
C GLN A 136 -18.40 -13.80 2.15
N GLY A 137 -17.46 -12.86 2.11
CA GLY A 137 -16.27 -12.84 2.96
C GLY A 137 -15.01 -12.39 2.22
N ARG A 138 -13.86 -12.67 2.83
CA ARG A 138 -12.53 -12.45 2.26
C ARG A 138 -11.77 -13.76 2.24
N ASP A 139 -10.92 -13.94 1.25
CA ASP A 139 -9.97 -15.04 1.21
C ASP A 139 -8.68 -14.64 1.92
N THR A 140 -8.07 -15.57 2.64
CA THR A 140 -6.65 -15.51 2.96
C THR A 140 -5.90 -16.13 1.78
N ALA A 141 -5.01 -15.37 1.16
CA ALA A 141 -4.08 -15.88 0.16
C ALA A 141 -2.81 -16.31 0.90
N GLU A 142 -2.54 -17.61 0.91
CA GLU A 142 -1.36 -18.17 1.56
C GLU A 142 -0.09 -17.68 0.88
N VAL A 143 0.84 -17.14 1.67
CA VAL A 143 2.20 -16.83 1.23
C VAL A 143 3.03 -18.08 1.45
N THR A 144 3.34 -18.77 0.35
CA THR A 144 4.03 -20.08 0.37
C THR A 144 5.54 -19.96 0.47
N GLY A 145 6.07 -18.76 0.28
CA GLY A 145 7.49 -18.46 0.28
C GLY A 145 7.73 -16.98 0.01
N VAL A 146 8.91 -16.49 0.38
CA VAL A 146 9.34 -15.13 0.07
C VAL A 146 10.74 -15.16 -0.54
N LYS A 147 10.91 -14.51 -1.70
CA LYS A 147 12.22 -14.30 -2.31
C LYS A 147 12.66 -12.88 -2.07
N ILE A 148 13.91 -12.68 -1.67
CA ILE A 148 14.52 -11.35 -1.52
C ILE A 148 15.38 -11.04 -2.75
N SER A 149 15.39 -9.80 -3.21
CA SER A 149 16.27 -9.34 -4.29
C SER A 149 17.73 -9.27 -3.84
N ASN A 150 18.66 -9.30 -4.80
CA ASN A 150 20.10 -9.24 -4.49
C ASN A 150 20.53 -7.98 -3.72
N ASP A 151 19.85 -6.86 -3.97
CA ASP A 151 20.08 -5.59 -3.27
C ASP A 151 19.36 -5.50 -1.92
N LYS A 152 18.62 -6.56 -1.52
CA LYS A 152 17.82 -6.65 -0.29
C LYS A 152 16.73 -5.58 -0.16
N LYS A 153 16.38 -4.88 -1.23
CA LYS A 153 15.38 -3.80 -1.21
C LYS A 153 14.02 -4.24 -1.72
N SER A 154 13.86 -5.49 -2.14
CA SER A 154 12.60 -5.99 -2.64
C SER A 154 12.33 -7.40 -2.18
N VAL A 155 11.05 -7.71 -1.98
CA VAL A 155 10.56 -9.06 -1.70
C VAL A 155 9.54 -9.48 -2.76
N LEU A 156 9.49 -10.77 -3.08
CA LEU A 156 8.41 -11.40 -3.83
C LEU A 156 7.68 -12.36 -2.90
N LEU A 157 6.44 -11.99 -2.54
CA LEU A 157 5.52 -12.84 -1.78
C LEU A 157 4.91 -13.86 -2.73
N GLN A 158 5.29 -15.12 -2.60
CA GLN A 158 4.84 -16.18 -3.50
C GLN A 158 3.43 -16.64 -3.14
N ILE A 159 2.49 -16.44 -4.07
CA ILE A 159 1.06 -16.76 -3.91
C ILE A 159 0.66 -17.65 -5.08
N ALA A 160 0.33 -18.93 -4.82
CA ALA A 160 0.18 -19.94 -5.87
C ALA A 160 -0.96 -19.67 -6.85
N ASP A 161 -2.03 -18.99 -6.43
CA ASP A 161 -3.25 -18.79 -7.21
C ASP A 161 -3.49 -17.32 -7.58
N MET A 162 -2.42 -16.62 -7.95
CA MET A 162 -2.47 -15.23 -8.42
C MET A 162 -3.45 -15.07 -9.58
N LYS A 163 -4.34 -14.10 -9.42
CA LYS A 163 -5.40 -13.75 -10.38
C LYS A 163 -5.84 -12.32 -10.16
N PRO A 164 -6.49 -11.70 -11.16
CA PRO A 164 -7.12 -10.40 -10.98
C PRO A 164 -8.09 -10.42 -9.80
N ILE A 165 -8.06 -9.36 -9.00
CA ILE A 165 -8.93 -9.18 -7.84
C ILE A 165 -9.17 -7.68 -7.61
N MET A 166 -10.41 -7.31 -7.23
CA MET A 166 -10.75 -5.90 -7.02
C MET A 166 -10.00 -5.30 -5.84
N GLN A 167 -9.83 -6.08 -4.76
CA GLN A 167 -9.13 -5.63 -3.58
C GLN A 167 -8.24 -6.73 -3.02
N MET A 168 -7.01 -6.35 -2.70
CA MET A 168 -6.05 -7.12 -1.94
C MET A 168 -5.52 -6.22 -0.83
N GLN A 169 -5.23 -6.85 0.30
CA GLN A 169 -4.62 -6.23 1.46
C GLN A 169 -3.41 -7.06 1.85
N ILE A 170 -2.27 -6.41 1.97
CA ILE A 170 -1.02 -7.03 2.41
C ILE A 170 -0.65 -6.33 3.72
N GLU A 171 -0.67 -7.09 4.81
CA GLU A 171 -0.08 -6.67 6.08
C GLU A 171 1.28 -7.35 6.21
N TYR A 172 2.27 -6.63 6.72
CA TYR A 172 3.59 -7.20 6.96
C TYR A 172 4.21 -6.65 8.24
N LYS A 173 5.08 -7.46 8.84
CA LYS A 173 5.84 -7.18 10.05
C LYS A 173 7.27 -7.64 9.83
N ILE A 174 8.17 -6.73 9.47
CA ILE A 174 9.55 -7.06 9.09
C ILE A 174 10.50 -6.02 9.68
N ASP A 175 11.78 -6.35 9.73
CA ASP A 175 12.82 -5.42 10.14
C ASP A 175 13.59 -4.87 8.94
N THR A 176 14.12 -3.66 9.10
CA THR A 176 15.12 -3.09 8.21
C THR A 176 16.51 -3.66 8.56
N ALA A 177 17.46 -3.58 7.63
CA ALA A 177 18.83 -4.04 7.89
C ALA A 177 19.54 -3.24 9.01
N ASP A 178 19.07 -2.03 9.33
CA ASP A 178 19.52 -1.21 10.45
C ASP A 178 18.71 -1.41 11.75
N GLY A 179 17.79 -2.39 11.76
CA GLY A 179 17.09 -2.86 12.97
C GLY A 179 15.81 -2.10 13.33
N GLU A 180 15.22 -1.33 12.41
CA GLU A 180 13.93 -0.67 12.61
C GLU A 180 12.78 -1.63 12.28
N TYR A 181 11.83 -1.75 13.21
CA TYR A 181 10.65 -2.59 13.04
C TYR A 181 9.57 -1.90 12.20
N LEU A 182 9.15 -2.56 11.12
CA LEU A 182 8.12 -2.08 10.20
C LEU A 182 6.84 -2.89 10.35
N SER A 183 5.73 -2.21 10.55
CA SER A 183 4.40 -2.82 10.58
C SER A 183 3.42 -1.98 9.77
N HIS A 184 3.22 -2.34 8.50
CA HIS A 184 2.34 -1.60 7.61
C HIS A 184 1.26 -2.47 6.96
N ARG A 185 0.26 -1.76 6.44
CA ARG A 185 -0.84 -2.32 5.67
C ARG A 185 -0.93 -1.63 4.33
N ILE A 186 -0.83 -2.41 3.27
CA ILE A 186 -1.03 -2.01 1.89
C ILE A 186 -2.45 -2.39 1.47
N GLN A 187 -3.11 -1.50 0.75
CA GLN A 187 -4.35 -1.80 0.02
C GLN A 187 -4.07 -1.67 -1.46
N ASN A 188 -4.36 -2.69 -2.26
CA ASN A 188 -4.06 -2.70 -3.68
C ASN A 188 -5.17 -3.37 -4.52
N THR A 189 -5.13 -3.11 -5.82
CA THR A 189 -6.00 -3.73 -6.82
C THR A 189 -5.12 -4.39 -7.88
N ILE A 190 -5.56 -5.54 -8.39
CA ILE A 190 -4.88 -6.27 -9.46
C ILE A 190 -5.88 -6.45 -10.60
N HIS A 191 -5.71 -5.67 -11.67
CA HIS A 191 -6.53 -5.79 -12.88
C HIS A 191 -5.94 -6.79 -13.87
N ALA A 192 -4.62 -6.86 -13.95
CA ALA A 192 -3.88 -7.78 -14.80
C ALA A 192 -2.63 -8.29 -14.10
N ILE A 193 -2.20 -9.49 -14.49
CA ILE A 193 -0.92 -10.06 -14.07
C ILE A 193 0.15 -9.63 -15.07
N GLY A 194 1.23 -9.03 -14.57
CA GLY A 194 2.36 -8.53 -15.35
C GLY A 194 3.60 -9.40 -15.26
N ASN A 195 4.69 -8.89 -15.85
CA ASN A 195 6.05 -9.43 -15.77
C ASN A 195 7.07 -8.29 -15.77
N ASN A 196 7.04 -7.47 -14.73
CA ASN A 196 7.81 -6.23 -14.55
C ASN A 196 8.38 -6.16 -13.12
N GLY A 197 9.21 -5.16 -12.86
CA GLY A 197 9.86 -5.01 -11.55
C GLY A 197 11.05 -5.96 -11.35
N PRO A 198 11.61 -6.03 -10.13
CA PRO A 198 12.89 -6.68 -9.86
C PRO A 198 12.88 -8.20 -9.98
N PHE A 199 11.69 -8.82 -9.97
CA PHE A 199 11.51 -10.27 -10.10
C PHE A 199 10.90 -10.71 -11.43
N ALA A 200 10.90 -9.83 -12.43
CA ALA A 200 10.44 -10.18 -13.77
C ALA A 200 11.27 -11.34 -14.34
N LYS A 201 10.59 -12.32 -14.94
CA LYS A 201 11.24 -13.42 -15.66
C LYS A 201 11.73 -12.94 -17.01
N LYS A 202 12.88 -13.47 -17.43
CA LYS A 202 13.38 -13.33 -18.81
C LYS A 202 12.56 -14.16 -19.77
#